data_AF-A0A7X8GVN2-F1
#
_entry.id   AF-A0A7X8GVN2-F1
#
_cell.length_a   1.000
_cell.length_b   1.000
_cell.length_c   1.000
_cell.angle_alpha   90.00
_cell.angle_beta   90.00
_cell.angle_gamma   90.00
#
_symmetry.space_group_name_H-M   'P 1'
#
loop_
_entity.id
_entity.type
_entity.pdbx_description
1 polymer ?
#
loop_
_entity_poly.entity_id
_entity_poly.type
_entity_poly.pdbx_seq_one_letter_code
_entity_poly.pdbx_strand_id
1 'polypeptide(L)' 'MKYKEIQDLTNKELKDLIEEEQIRYVKMKLTHKISPLDNPMKIRETRRKIARLKTELRIRQLNENK' A
#
# COMPACT_ATOMS: atom_id res chain seq x y z
N MET A 1 -6.70 -8.05 0.01
CA MET A 1 -5.39 -8.70 0.17
C MET A 1 -5.33 -9.46 1.48
N LYS A 2 -5.10 -10.76 1.39
CA LYS A 2 -4.73 -11.59 2.53
C LYS A 2 -3.25 -11.38 2.81
N TYR A 3 -2.84 -11.48 4.07
CA TYR A 3 -1.45 -11.21 4.48
C TYR A 3 -0.45 -12.21 3.84
N LYS A 4 -0.88 -13.44 3.57
CA LYS A 4 -0.07 -14.47 2.89
C LYS A 4 0.44 -14.03 1.50
N GLU A 5 -0.43 -13.41 0.71
CA GLU A 5 -0.05 -12.87 -0.62
C GLU A 5 1.02 -11.77 -0.54
N ILE A 6 1.15 -11.10 0.60
CA ILE A 6 2.16 -10.05 0.82
C ILE A 6 3.50 -10.67 1.22
N GLN A 7 3.49 -11.82 1.90
CA GLN A 7 4.70 -12.54 2.31
C GLN A 7 5.40 -13.21 1.12
N ASP A 8 4.63 -13.68 0.13
CA ASP A 8 5.17 -14.34 -1.06
C ASP A 8 5.89 -13.39 -2.04
N LEU A 9 5.76 -12.06 -1.86
CA LEU A 9 6.39 -11.05 -2.71
C LEU A 9 7.87 -10.86 -2.39
N THR A 10 8.67 -10.57 -3.42
CA THR A 10 10.10 -10.26 -3.28
C THR A 10 10.31 -8.85 -2.71
N ASN A 11 11.45 -8.58 -2.06
CA ASN A 11 11.77 -7.25 -1.51
C ASN A 11 11.70 -6.11 -2.53
N LYS A 12 12.03 -6.39 -3.80
CA LYS A 12 11.96 -5.41 -4.90
C LYS A 12 10.52 -5.13 -5.30
N GLU A 13 9.76 -6.17 -5.61
CA GLU A 13 8.34 -6.08 -5.98
C GLU A 13 7.50 -5.38 -4.90
N LEU A 14 7.84 -5.62 -3.63
CA LEU A 14 7.15 -5.01 -2.50
C LEU A 14 7.41 -3.49 -2.42
N LYS A 15 8.62 -3.03 -2.78
CA LYS A 15 8.91 -1.59 -2.90
C LYS A 15 8.19 -0.96 -4.08
N ASP A 16 8.24 -1.60 -5.25
CA ASP A 16 7.61 -1.11 -6.48
C ASP A 16 6.09 -0.97 -6.29
N LEU A 17 5.44 -1.97 -5.67
CA LEU A 17 4.02 -1.95 -5.33
C LEU A 17 3.67 -0.86 -4.31
N ILE A 18 4.55 -0.55 -3.36
CA ILE A 18 4.33 0.55 -2.41
C ILE A 18 4.31 1.88 -3.16
N GLU A 19 5.26 2.11 -4.06
CA GLU A 19 5.34 3.37 -4.82
C GLU A 19 4.13 3.54 -5.74
N GLU A 20 3.76 2.49 -6.48
CA GLU A 20 2.59 2.51 -7.36
C GLU A 20 1.29 2.80 -6.58
N GLU A 21 1.08 2.11 -5.46
CA GLU A 21 -0.12 2.31 -4.63
C GLU A 21 -0.12 3.68 -3.94
N GLN A 22 1.06 4.24 -3.60
CA GLN A 22 1.16 5.60 -3.08
C GLN A 22 0.75 6.64 -4.13
N ILE A 23 1.23 6.50 -5.37
CA ILE A 23 0.84 7.38 -6.48
C ILE A 23 -0.67 7.29 -6.71
N ARG A 24 -1.21 6.07 -6.73
CA ARG A 24 -2.65 5.82 -6.87
C ARG A 24 -3.46 6.47 -5.75
N TYR A 25 -3.00 6.37 -4.51
CA TYR A 25 -3.65 6.99 -3.36
C TYR A 25 -3.66 8.52 -3.45
N VAL A 26 -2.55 9.14 -3.86
CA VAL A 26 -2.47 10.60 -4.07
C VAL A 26 -3.43 11.03 -5.16
N LYS A 27 -3.44 10.33 -6.31
CA LYS A 27 -4.37 10.60 -7.40
C LYS A 27 -5.82 10.49 -6.95
N MET A 28 -6.18 9.42 -6.22
CA MET A 28 -7.53 9.24 -5.66
C MET A 28 -7.93 10.35 -4.68
N LYS A 29 -6.99 10.83 -3.85
CA LYS A 29 -7.25 11.93 -2.91
C LYS A 29 -7.48 13.25 -3.65
N LEU A 30 -6.71 13.51 -4.71
CA LEU A 30 -6.88 14.69 -5.56
C LEU A 30 -8.21 14.64 -6.31
N THR A 31 -8.54 13.50 -6.93
CA THR A 31 -9.82 13.33 -7.61
C THR A 31 -10.99 13.48 -6.64
N HIS A 32 -10.91 12.93 -5.42
CA HIS A 32 -11.97 13.06 -4.40
C HIS A 32 -12.22 14.52 -3.99
N LYS A 33 -11.14 15.32 -3.94
CA LYS A 33 -11.22 16.74 -3.58
C LYS A 33 -11.87 17.58 -4.68
N ILE A 34 -11.68 17.20 -5.95
CA ILE A 34 -12.20 17.91 -7.12
C ILE A 34 -13.64 17.47 -7.44
N SER A 35 -13.92 16.18 -7.32
CA SER A 35 -15.25 15.60 -7.51
C SER A 35 -15.49 14.54 -6.44
N PRO A 36 -16.60 14.61 -5.69
CA PRO A 36 -16.90 13.62 -4.67
C PRO A 36 -17.03 12.24 -5.32
N LEU A 37 -16.00 11.41 -5.13
CA LEU A 37 -15.97 10.01 -5.56
C LEU A 37 -17.19 9.22 -5.08
N ASP A 38 -17.77 8.41 -5.97
CA ASP A 38 -18.90 7.52 -5.70
C ASP A 38 -18.67 6.55 -4.52
N ASN A 39 -17.41 6.19 -4.24
CA ASN A 39 -17.10 5.31 -3.12
C ASN A 39 -15.82 5.75 -2.37
N PRO A 40 -15.95 6.57 -1.31
CA PRO A 40 -14.82 6.98 -0.47
C PRO A 40 -14.20 5.81 0.31
N MET A 41 -14.88 4.66 0.45
CA MET A 41 -14.29 3.50 1.12
C MET A 41 -13.06 2.96 0.38
N LYS A 42 -12.99 3.10 -0.95
CA LYS A 42 -11.82 2.70 -1.73
C LYS A 42 -10.55 3.39 -1.22
N ILE A 43 -10.61 4.69 -0.88
CA ILE A 43 -9.46 5.44 -0.34
C ILE A 43 -8.96 4.81 0.97
N ARG A 44 -9.88 4.36 1.83
CA ARG A 44 -9.56 3.70 3.09
C ARG A 44 -8.94 2.32 2.86
N GLU A 45 -9.42 1.57 1.87
CA GLU A 45 -8.87 0.27 1.48
C GLU A 45 -7.45 0.41 0.93
N THR A 46 -7.21 1.36 0.02
CA THR A 46 -5.87 1.63 -0.54
C THR A 46 -4.89 2.02 0.58
N ARG A 47 -5.33 2.88 1.53
CA ARG A 47 -4.52 3.25 2.69
C ARG A 47 -4.15 2.04 3.54
N ARG A 48 -5.10 1.13 3.81
CA ARG A 48 -4.86 -0.12 4.55
C ARG A 48 -3.91 -1.05 3.79
N LYS A 49 -4.02 -1.14 2.47
CA LYS A 49 -3.13 -1.93 1.62
C LYS A 49 -1.68 -1.43 1.74
N ILE A 50 -1.46 -0.12 1.58
CA ILE A 50 -0.13 0.51 1.74
C ILE A 50 0.46 0.24 3.12
N ALA A 51 -0.36 0.37 4.19
CA ALA A 51 0.10 0.11 5.54
C ALA A 51 0.61 -1.33 5.71
N ARG A 52 -0.12 -2.32 5.21
CA ARG A 52 0.27 -3.74 5.28
C ARG A 52 1.57 -4.02 4.53
N LEU A 53 1.74 -3.46 3.33
CA LEU A 53 2.99 -3.57 2.58
C LEU A 53 4.17 -2.97 3.36
N LYS A 54 4.01 -1.76 3.92
CA LYS A 54 5.06 -1.12 4.73
C LYS A 54 5.42 -1.90 6.00
N THR A 55 4.42 -2.52 6.65
CA THR A 55 4.66 -3.38 7.82
C THR A 55 5.54 -4.57 7.47
N GLU A 56 5.27 -5.24 6.35
CA GLU A 56 6.08 -6.37 5.90
C GLU A 56 7.53 -5.94 5.59
N LEU A 57 7.70 -4.84 4.87
CA LEU A 57 9.03 -4.28 4.59
C LEU A 57 9.81 -4.01 5.89
N ARG A 58 9.14 -3.46 6.90
CA ARG A 58 9.75 -3.18 8.20
C ARG A 58 10.13 -4.44 8.97
N ILE A 59 9.29 -5.48 8.93
CA ILE A 59 9.59 -6.78 9.54
C ILE A 59 10.84 -7.38 8.91
N ARG A 60 10.95 -7.37 7.58
CA ARG A 60 12.13 -7.88 6.87
C ARG A 60 13.40 -7.12 7.23
N GLN A 61 13.34 -5.78 7.28
CA GLN A 61 14.47 -4.96 7.73
C GLN A 61 14.91 -5.23 9.17
N LEU A 62 13.96 -5.52 10.08
CA LEU A 62 14.28 -5.86 11.47
C LEU A 62 14.90 -7.26 11.60
N ASN A 63 14.53 -8.19 10.71
CA ASN A 63 15.11 -9.53 10.67
C ASN A 63 16.51 -9.56 10.04
N GLU A 64 16.80 -8.69 9.06
CA GLU A 64 18.15 -8.54 8.47
C GLU A 64 19.17 -7.92 9.45
N ASN A 65 18.71 -7.16 10.45
CA ASN A 65 19.55 -6.51 11.46
C ASN A 65 19.73 -7.33 12.76
N LYS A 66 19.34 -8.62 12.74
CA LYS A 66 19.50 -9.56 13.86
C LYS A 66 20.61 -10.56 13.54
#